data_AF-A0A3A8LMZ4-F1
#
_entry.id   AF-A0A3A8LMZ4-F1
#
_cell.length_a   1.000
_cell.length_b   1.000
_cell.length_c   1.000
_cell.angle_alpha   90.00
_cell.angle_beta   90.00
_cell.angle_gamma   90.00
#
_symmetry.space_group_name_H-M   'P 1'
#
loop_
_entity.id
_entity.type
_entity.pdbx_description
1 polymer ?
#
loop_
_entity_poly.entity_id
_entity_poly.type
_entity_poly.pdbx_seq_one_letter_code
_entity_poly.pdbx_strand_id
1 'polypeptide(L)'
;MHIGDHYSLRDFLRWTRQELYVLALNATVPTLLYQLLGWKWLTLPWAPIATVGTAAAFLLAFRNNSTYDRLWKARIIWGAIVNLSRTWAIQVRDLVSAGPPEAQQFTRTLVRRHFAWLTALRFQLRQRRRWERMDQTVNREYLGVYEVPEWDGDLDAEMRPYAQEAQWERLKVTRNPAAQIISLQSEDLKAAFDRGWLDSIRLSQLVGTLGRLHELAETGERRCGSRFQ
;
A
#
# COMPACT_ATOMS: atom_id res chain seq x y z
N MET A 1 -5.33 -7.77 -0.89
CA MET A 1 -6.16 -7.41 0.29
C MET A 1 -7.31 -8.38 0.31
N HIS A 2 -7.27 -9.37 1.21
CA HIS A 2 -8.33 -10.35 1.35
C HIS A 2 -9.56 -9.63 1.90
N ILE A 3 -10.44 -9.18 1.01
CA ILE A 3 -11.77 -8.66 1.35
C ILE A 3 -12.67 -9.90 1.43
N GLY A 4 -12.38 -10.77 2.40
CA GLY A 4 -13.31 -11.84 2.76
C GLY A 4 -14.32 -11.23 3.71
N ASP A 5 -15.61 -11.32 3.37
CA ASP A 5 -16.68 -10.70 4.15
C ASP A 5 -16.73 -11.19 5.61
N HIS A 6 -16.13 -12.35 5.93
CA HIS A 6 -16.14 -12.91 7.29
C HIS A 6 -14.78 -13.54 7.65
N TYR A 7 -14.09 -12.97 8.64
CA TYR A 7 -13.00 -13.66 9.33
C TYR A 7 -13.60 -14.81 10.14
N SER A 8 -13.36 -16.06 9.75
CA SER A 8 -13.93 -17.20 10.48
C SER A 8 -13.19 -17.44 11.79
N LEU A 9 -13.92 -17.85 12.84
CA LEU A 9 -13.31 -18.24 14.12
C LEU A 9 -12.28 -19.37 13.94
N ARG A 10 -12.46 -20.22 12.93
CA ARG A 10 -11.54 -21.33 12.62
C ARG A 10 -10.19 -20.81 12.12
N ASP A 11 -10.20 -19.80 11.26
CA ASP A 11 -8.97 -19.20 10.73
C ASP A 11 -8.21 -18.45 11.84
N PHE A 12 -8.94 -17.74 12.70
CA PHE A 12 -8.36 -17.10 13.88
C PHE A 12 -7.70 -18.11 14.84
N LEU A 13 -8.39 -19.22 15.15
CA LEU A 13 -7.85 -20.25 16.03
C LEU A 13 -6.65 -20.99 15.41
N ARG A 14 -6.66 -21.22 14.09
CA ARG A 14 -5.50 -21.79 13.39
C ARG A 14 -4.31 -20.84 13.42
N TRP A 15 -4.54 -19.55 13.21
CA TRP A 15 -3.50 -18.52 13.25
C TRP A 15 -2.86 -18.40 14.63
N THR A 16 -3.68 -18.40 15.69
CA THR A 16 -3.23 -18.23 17.09
C THR A 16 -2.86 -19.54 17.81
N ARG A 17 -2.83 -20.67 17.11
CA ARG A 17 -2.66 -22.00 17.72
C ARG A 17 -1.36 -22.13 18.53
N GLN A 18 -0.28 -21.53 18.04
CA GLN A 18 1.03 -21.63 18.70
C GLN A 18 1.01 -20.87 20.02
N GLU A 19 0.48 -19.64 20.05
CA GLU A 19 0.33 -18.90 21.31
C GLU A 19 -0.65 -19.60 22.25
N LEU A 20 -1.73 -20.17 21.71
CA LEU A 20 -2.73 -20.88 22.51
C LEU A 20 -2.13 -22.13 23.20
N TYR A 21 -1.29 -22.91 22.50
CA TYR A 21 -0.61 -24.05 23.11
C TYR A 21 0.36 -23.63 24.20
N VAL A 22 1.12 -22.56 23.98
CA VAL A 22 2.03 -22.02 25.01
C VAL A 22 1.24 -21.52 26.22
N LEU A 23 0.14 -20.82 26.01
CA LEU A 23 -0.71 -20.31 27.10
C LEU A 23 -1.39 -21.45 27.86
N ALA A 24 -1.91 -22.45 27.15
CA ALA A 24 -2.49 -23.65 27.75
C ALA A 24 -1.45 -24.40 28.58
N LEU A 25 -0.24 -24.61 28.06
CA LEU A 25 0.84 -25.25 28.80
C LEU A 25 1.21 -24.46 30.07
N ASN A 26 1.34 -23.14 29.96
CA ASN A 26 1.64 -22.26 31.09
C ASN A 26 0.52 -22.21 32.15
N ALA A 27 -0.73 -22.45 31.77
CA ALA A 27 -1.84 -22.56 32.71
C ALA A 27 -1.92 -23.97 33.35
N THR A 28 -1.80 -25.01 32.54
CA THR A 28 -2.00 -26.40 32.97
C THR A 28 -0.85 -26.92 33.83
N VAL A 29 0.41 -26.66 33.46
CA VAL A 29 1.57 -27.21 34.18
C VAL A 29 1.63 -26.73 35.64
N PRO A 30 1.60 -25.43 35.95
CA PRO A 30 1.62 -24.97 37.34
C PRO A 30 0.40 -25.44 38.13
N THR A 31 -0.78 -25.50 37.49
CA THR A 31 -2.01 -25.97 38.14
C THR A 31 -1.92 -27.44 38.54
N LEU A 32 -1.37 -28.30 37.67
CA LEU A 32 -1.15 -29.71 37.97
C LEU A 32 -0.08 -29.90 39.06
N LEU A 33 1.02 -29.14 39.01
CA LEU A 33 2.05 -29.17 40.07
C LEU A 33 1.48 -28.75 41.43
N TYR A 34 0.60 -27.75 41.45
CA TYR A 34 -0.08 -27.30 42.67
C TYR A 34 -1.03 -28.37 43.23
N GLN A 35 -1.88 -28.98 42.38
CA GLN A 35 -2.88 -29.95 42.84
C GLN A 35 -2.31 -31.35 43.14
N LEU A 36 -1.39 -31.86 42.31
CA LEU A 36 -0.89 -33.24 42.41
C LEU A 36 0.37 -33.36 43.27
N LEU A 37 1.33 -32.43 43.15
CA LEU A 37 2.57 -32.44 43.92
C LEU A 37 2.53 -31.57 45.18
N GLY A 38 1.42 -30.86 45.42
CA GLY A 38 1.23 -30.03 46.61
C GLY A 38 2.20 -28.84 46.68
N TRP A 39 2.75 -28.38 45.56
CA TRP A 39 3.69 -27.26 45.50
C TRP A 39 3.01 -25.91 45.72
N LYS A 40 2.60 -25.65 46.96
CA LYS A 40 1.89 -24.42 47.37
C LYS A 40 2.75 -23.17 47.46
N TRP A 41 4.08 -23.32 47.39
CA TRP A 41 5.02 -22.18 47.37
C TRP A 41 5.01 -21.45 46.02
N LEU A 42 4.50 -22.07 44.96
CA LEU A 42 4.40 -21.50 43.62
C LEU A 42 3.11 -20.66 43.46
N THR A 43 2.80 -19.83 44.44
CA THR A 43 1.65 -18.91 44.37
C THR A 43 2.15 -17.53 43.94
N LEU A 44 1.69 -17.08 42.77
CA LEU A 44 1.99 -15.74 42.30
C LEU A 44 0.96 -14.75 42.88
N PRO A 45 1.41 -13.63 43.47
CA PRO A 45 0.48 -12.61 43.96
C PRO A 45 -0.27 -11.97 42.78
N TRP A 46 -1.57 -11.73 42.97
CA TRP A 46 -2.44 -11.15 41.93
C TRP A 46 -2.01 -9.75 41.51
N ALA A 47 -1.55 -8.92 42.44
CA ALA A 47 -1.27 -7.50 42.19
C ALA A 47 -0.24 -7.27 41.07
N PRO A 48 0.98 -7.88 41.08
CA PRO A 48 1.92 -7.74 39.98
C PRO A 48 1.38 -8.20 38.62
N ILE A 49 0.59 -9.28 38.59
CA ILE A 49 0.00 -9.81 37.35
C ILE A 49 -0.98 -8.79 36.78
N ALA A 50 -1.87 -8.25 37.62
CA ALA A 50 -2.84 -7.25 37.22
C ALA A 50 -2.14 -5.99 36.69
N THR A 51 -1.10 -5.49 37.39
CA THR A 51 -0.35 -4.31 36.95
C THR A 51 0.31 -4.52 35.59
N VAL A 52 0.97 -5.65 35.37
CA VAL A 52 1.61 -5.97 34.08
C VAL A 52 0.56 -6.12 32.98
N GLY A 53 -0.57 -6.78 33.26
CA GLY A 53 -1.68 -6.93 32.32
C GLY A 53 -2.29 -5.59 31.91
N THR A 54 -2.54 -4.70 32.88
CA THR A 54 -3.04 -3.34 32.63
C THR A 54 -2.06 -2.55 31.77
N ALA A 55 -0.77 -2.55 32.11
CA ALA A 55 0.27 -1.86 31.32
C ALA A 55 0.33 -2.39 29.87
N ALA A 56 0.29 -3.71 29.69
CA ALA A 56 0.27 -4.34 28.37
C ALA A 56 -0.99 -3.97 27.56
N ALA A 57 -2.16 -3.95 28.19
CA ALA A 57 -3.42 -3.57 27.55
C ALA A 57 -3.40 -2.11 27.07
N PHE A 58 -2.88 -1.18 27.89
CA PHE A 58 -2.71 0.21 27.48
C PHE A 58 -1.76 0.35 26.29
N LEU A 59 -0.60 -0.32 26.32
CA LEU A 59 0.35 -0.29 25.20
C LEU A 59 -0.27 -0.85 23.91
N LEU A 60 -1.03 -1.94 24.01
CA LEU A 60 -1.75 -2.52 22.88
C LEU A 60 -2.81 -1.55 22.33
N ALA A 61 -3.56 -0.88 23.20
CA ALA A 61 -4.56 0.10 22.78
C ALA A 61 -3.94 1.25 21.98
N PHE A 62 -2.82 1.84 22.45
CA PHE A 62 -2.11 2.88 21.72
C PHE A 62 -1.56 2.39 20.38
N ARG A 63 -0.97 1.19 20.34
CA ARG A 63 -0.48 0.58 19.10
C ARG A 63 -1.60 0.31 18.10
N ASN A 64 -2.73 -0.22 18.55
CA ASN A 64 -3.88 -0.49 17.69
C ASN A 64 -4.45 0.81 17.12
N ASN A 65 -4.61 1.85 17.95
CA ASN A 65 -5.11 3.14 17.48
C ASN A 65 -4.19 3.77 16.42
N SER A 66 -2.86 3.74 16.65
CA SER A 66 -1.89 4.26 15.68
C SER A 66 -1.84 3.45 14.37
N THR A 67 -2.03 2.13 14.45
CA THR A 67 -2.07 1.25 13.27
C THR A 67 -3.34 1.50 12.46
N TYR A 68 -4.48 1.65 13.12
CA TYR A 68 -5.74 1.98 12.49
C TYR A 68 -5.70 3.34 11.79
N ASP A 69 -5.17 4.37 12.44
CA ASP A 69 -5.00 5.70 11.85
C ASP A 69 -4.11 5.65 10.59
N ARG A 70 -3.05 4.86 10.58
CA ARG A 70 -2.21 4.65 9.39
C ARG A 70 -2.97 3.98 8.25
N LEU A 71 -3.73 2.92 8.54
CA LEU A 71 -4.56 2.23 7.56
C LEU A 71 -5.62 3.17 6.97
N TRP A 72 -6.29 3.94 7.83
CA TRP A 72 -7.29 4.92 7.41
C TRP A 72 -6.69 6.02 6.54
N LYS A 73 -5.54 6.58 6.91
CA LYS A 73 -4.82 7.58 6.10
C LYS A 73 -4.38 7.02 4.75
N ALA A 74 -3.87 5.79 4.70
CA ALA A 74 -3.52 5.13 3.44
C ALA A 74 -4.74 4.99 2.52
N ARG A 75 -5.91 4.62 3.07
CA ARG A 75 -7.19 4.56 2.34
C ARG A 75 -7.60 5.93 1.80
N ILE A 76 -7.46 7.00 2.59
CA ILE A 76 -7.75 8.37 2.13
C ILE A 76 -6.85 8.77 0.97
N ILE A 77 -5.54 8.55 1.08
CA ILE A 77 -4.57 8.90 0.03
C ILE A 77 -4.88 8.15 -1.26
N TRP A 78 -5.12 6.83 -1.18
CA TRP A 78 -5.49 6.03 -2.35
C TRP A 78 -6.82 6.48 -2.97
N GLY A 79 -7.83 6.80 -2.13
CA GLY A 79 -9.10 7.36 -2.60
C GLY A 79 -8.93 8.70 -3.33
N ALA A 80 -8.05 9.56 -2.83
CA ALA A 80 -7.72 10.83 -3.47
C ALA A 80 -7.01 10.62 -4.82
N ILE A 81 -6.04 9.68 -4.90
CA ILE A 81 -5.36 9.32 -6.15
C ILE A 81 -6.37 8.82 -7.18
N VAL A 82 -7.30 7.94 -6.80
CA VAL A 82 -8.32 7.41 -7.71
C VAL A 82 -9.25 8.52 -8.21
N ASN A 83 -9.69 9.43 -7.34
CA ASN A 83 -10.55 10.54 -7.73
C ASN A 83 -9.83 11.52 -8.66
N LEU A 84 -8.61 11.94 -8.31
CA LEU A 84 -7.80 12.82 -9.17
C LEU A 84 -7.43 12.17 -10.49
N SER A 85 -7.23 10.85 -10.52
CA SER A 85 -7.01 10.10 -11.77
C SER A 85 -8.22 10.17 -12.72
N ARG A 86 -9.44 10.14 -12.18
CA ARG A 86 -10.67 10.35 -12.98
C ARG A 86 -10.77 11.79 -13.47
N THR A 87 -10.49 12.76 -12.59
CA THR A 87 -10.44 14.17 -12.97
C THR A 87 -9.41 14.41 -14.07
N TRP A 88 -8.22 13.81 -13.96
CA TRP A 88 -7.16 13.86 -14.96
C TRP A 88 -7.65 13.33 -16.31
N ALA A 89 -8.28 12.15 -16.35
CA ALA A 89 -8.81 11.58 -17.58
C ALA A 89 -9.88 12.48 -18.23
N ILE A 90 -10.77 13.09 -17.44
CA ILE A 90 -11.78 14.05 -17.93
C ILE A 90 -11.10 15.30 -18.49
N GLN A 91 -10.16 15.88 -17.76
CA GLN A 91 -9.43 17.08 -18.20
C GLN A 91 -8.63 16.82 -19.48
N VAL A 92 -7.90 15.70 -19.55
CA VAL A 92 -7.16 15.32 -20.75
C VAL A 92 -8.10 15.13 -21.94
N ARG A 93 -9.24 14.44 -21.75
CA ARG A 93 -10.24 14.27 -22.81
C ARG A 93 -10.80 15.61 -23.28
N ASP A 94 -11.22 16.49 -22.38
CA ASP A 94 -11.99 17.68 -22.77
C ASP A 94 -11.10 18.86 -23.18
N LEU A 95 -9.91 19.00 -22.58
CA LEU A 95 -9.01 20.14 -22.82
C LEU A 95 -8.06 19.91 -24.00
N VAL A 96 -7.62 18.66 -24.24
CA VAL A 96 -6.68 18.30 -25.32
C VAL A 96 -7.41 17.91 -26.60
N SER A 97 -8.55 17.19 -26.51
CA SER A 97 -9.24 16.65 -27.69
C SER A 97 -10.03 17.69 -28.49
N ALA A 98 -10.03 18.95 -28.06
CA ALA A 98 -10.61 20.07 -28.81
C ALA A 98 -9.76 20.45 -30.05
N GLY A 99 -8.58 19.86 -30.22
CA GLY A 99 -7.67 20.09 -31.34
C GLY A 99 -7.88 19.15 -32.56
N PRO A 100 -6.91 19.11 -33.49
CA PRO A 100 -6.96 18.27 -34.69
C PRO A 100 -6.98 16.76 -34.35
N PRO A 101 -7.22 15.86 -35.33
CA PRO A 101 -7.23 14.40 -35.10
C PRO A 101 -5.98 13.86 -34.38
N GLU A 102 -4.83 14.48 -34.61
CA GLU A 102 -3.57 14.19 -33.91
C GLU A 102 -3.64 14.42 -32.39
N ALA A 103 -4.39 15.45 -31.95
CA ALA A 103 -4.61 15.75 -30.55
C ALA A 103 -5.47 14.66 -29.87
N GLN A 104 -6.41 14.03 -30.58
CA GLN A 104 -7.18 12.90 -30.05
C GLN A 104 -6.31 11.66 -29.81
N GLN A 105 -5.38 11.37 -30.73
CA GLN A 105 -4.41 10.29 -30.55
C GLN A 105 -3.45 10.60 -29.39
N PHE A 106 -3.12 11.88 -29.19
CA PHE A 106 -2.31 12.34 -28.07
C PHE A 106 -3.03 12.18 -26.72
N THR A 107 -4.32 12.52 -26.63
CA THR A 107 -5.18 12.26 -25.46
C THR A 107 -5.12 10.79 -25.05
N ARG A 108 -5.23 9.86 -26.00
CA ARG A 108 -5.13 8.41 -25.72
C ARG A 108 -3.75 8.02 -25.17
N THR A 109 -2.70 8.67 -25.65
CA THR A 109 -1.32 8.43 -25.19
C THR A 109 -1.14 8.88 -23.74
N LEU A 110 -1.63 10.08 -23.39
CA LEU A 110 -1.62 10.58 -22.01
C LEU A 110 -2.40 9.69 -21.05
N VAL A 111 -3.58 9.22 -21.44
CA VAL A 111 -4.38 8.29 -20.62
C VAL A 111 -3.66 6.95 -20.44
N ARG A 112 -3.05 6.39 -21.49
CA ARG A 112 -2.24 5.16 -21.38
C ARG A 112 -1.02 5.36 -20.46
N ARG A 113 -0.33 6.49 -20.55
CA ARG A 113 0.76 6.84 -19.62
C ARG A 113 0.29 6.98 -18.19
N HIS A 114 -0.92 7.49 -17.96
CA HIS A 114 -1.51 7.54 -16.62
C HIS A 114 -1.77 6.14 -16.06
N PHE A 115 -2.26 5.20 -16.88
CA PHE A 115 -2.33 3.80 -16.47
C PHE A 115 -0.95 3.21 -16.20
N ALA A 116 0.06 3.55 -17.01
CA ALA A 116 1.44 3.13 -16.77
C ALA A 116 1.92 3.59 -15.39
N TRP A 117 1.65 4.86 -15.05
CA TRP A 117 1.96 5.43 -13.74
C TRP A 117 1.26 4.70 -12.61
N LEU A 118 -0.04 4.40 -12.74
CA LEU A 118 -0.81 3.68 -11.72
C LEU A 118 -0.24 2.28 -11.45
N THR A 119 0.15 1.55 -12.50
CA THR A 119 0.77 0.23 -12.34
C THR A 119 2.13 0.36 -11.65
N ALA A 120 2.99 1.26 -12.11
CA ALA A 120 4.30 1.50 -11.49
C ALA A 120 4.16 1.88 -10.00
N LEU A 121 3.21 2.78 -9.68
CA LEU A 121 2.91 3.18 -8.31
C LEU A 121 2.41 2.01 -7.47
N ARG A 122 1.54 1.16 -8.02
CA ARG A 122 1.01 -0.03 -7.33
C ARG A 122 2.12 -1.01 -6.96
N PHE A 123 3.06 -1.27 -7.87
CA PHE A 123 4.25 -2.09 -7.59
C PHE A 123 5.15 -1.42 -6.54
N GLN A 124 5.43 -0.12 -6.69
CA GLN A 124 6.27 0.63 -5.76
C GLN A 124 5.73 0.63 -4.31
N LEU A 125 4.42 0.82 -4.14
CA LEU A 125 3.78 0.82 -2.82
C LEU A 125 3.71 -0.57 -2.17
N ARG A 126 3.85 -1.65 -2.96
CA ARG A 126 3.83 -3.05 -2.49
C ARG A 126 5.22 -3.68 -2.36
N GLN A 127 6.28 -2.92 -2.61
CA GLN A 127 7.65 -3.40 -2.37
C GLN A 127 7.86 -3.73 -0.90
N ARG A 128 8.36 -4.95 -0.64
CA ARG A 128 8.67 -5.41 0.72
C ARG A 128 9.73 -4.52 1.36
N ARG A 129 9.49 -4.09 2.59
CA ARG A 129 10.45 -3.29 3.37
C ARG A 129 11.11 -4.15 4.45
N ARG A 130 12.38 -3.89 4.73
CA ARG A 130 13.17 -4.67 5.72
C ARG A 130 12.55 -4.72 7.12
N TRP A 131 11.76 -3.72 7.50
CA TRP A 131 11.11 -3.65 8.81
C TRP A 131 9.78 -4.42 8.86
N GLU A 132 9.24 -4.83 7.71
CA GLU A 132 8.02 -5.62 7.65
C GLU A 132 8.30 -7.04 8.11
N ARG A 133 7.53 -7.53 9.09
CA ARG A 133 7.73 -8.87 9.67
C ARG A 133 7.03 -9.97 8.89
N MET A 134 7.03 -9.88 7.55
CA MET A 134 6.37 -10.87 6.68
C MET A 134 7.09 -12.22 6.68
N ASP A 135 8.37 -12.26 7.07
CA ASP A 135 9.18 -13.48 7.11
C ASP A 135 8.98 -14.33 8.38
N GLN A 136 8.18 -13.87 9.35
CA GLN A 136 7.85 -14.67 10.53
C GLN A 136 7.02 -15.90 10.12
N THR A 137 7.28 -17.04 10.75
CA THR A 137 6.68 -18.34 10.41
C THR A 137 5.15 -18.28 10.35
N VAL A 138 4.53 -17.59 11.31
CA VAL A 138 3.08 -17.39 11.40
C VAL A 138 2.53 -16.59 10.22
N ASN A 139 3.25 -15.53 9.81
CA ASN A 139 2.85 -14.71 8.67
C ASN A 139 3.08 -15.44 7.35
N ARG A 140 4.14 -16.25 7.25
CA ARG A 140 4.42 -17.07 6.06
C ARG A 140 3.35 -18.12 5.80
N GLU A 141 2.79 -18.73 6.84
CA GLU A 141 1.65 -19.63 6.71
C GLU A 141 0.41 -18.89 6.18
N TYR A 142 0.19 -17.65 6.62
CA TYR A 142 -0.92 -16.81 6.18
C TYR A 142 -0.75 -16.23 4.77
N LEU A 143 0.49 -16.09 4.27
CA LEU A 143 0.77 -15.69 2.88
C LEU A 143 0.19 -16.68 1.87
N GLY A 144 0.05 -17.96 2.21
CA GLY A 144 -0.57 -18.96 1.33
C GLY A 144 -2.08 -18.78 1.13
N VAL A 145 -2.72 -17.88 1.88
CA VAL A 145 -4.17 -17.65 1.84
C VAL A 145 -4.54 -16.56 0.82
N TYR A 146 -3.61 -15.68 0.46
CA TYR A 146 -3.87 -14.59 -0.49
C TYR A 146 -2.71 -14.36 -1.44
N GLU A 147 -3.04 -14.07 -2.70
CA GLU A 147 -2.06 -13.69 -3.69
C GLU A 147 -1.92 -12.18 -3.77
N VAL A 148 -0.68 -11.71 -3.94
CA VAL A 148 -0.35 -10.32 -4.21
C VAL A 148 0.29 -10.30 -5.60
N PRO A 149 -0.46 -9.94 -6.65
CA PRO A 149 0.03 -9.98 -8.02
C PRO A 149 1.35 -9.24 -8.21
N GLU A 150 1.62 -8.20 -7.43
CA GLU A 150 2.82 -7.38 -7.53
C GLU A 150 4.06 -7.99 -6.85
N TRP A 151 3.91 -9.09 -6.09
CA TRP A 151 5.04 -9.83 -5.52
C TRP A 151 5.56 -10.92 -6.45
N ASP A 152 4.65 -11.58 -7.18
CA ASP A 152 4.98 -12.70 -8.07
C ASP A 152 4.96 -12.29 -9.55
N GLY A 153 4.29 -11.18 -9.88
CA GLY A 153 4.16 -10.65 -11.24
C GLY A 153 5.37 -9.84 -11.70
N ASP A 154 5.59 -9.84 -13.01
CA ASP A 154 6.63 -9.06 -13.67
C ASP A 154 6.10 -7.68 -14.06
N LEU A 155 6.67 -6.64 -13.43
CA LEU A 155 6.36 -5.24 -13.76
C LEU A 155 6.61 -4.97 -15.25
N ASP A 156 7.63 -5.57 -15.86
CA ASP A 156 7.92 -5.37 -17.27
C ASP A 156 6.78 -5.91 -18.15
N ALA A 157 6.27 -7.11 -17.84
CA ALA A 157 5.15 -7.71 -18.55
C ALA A 157 3.85 -6.88 -18.42
N GLU A 158 3.54 -6.40 -17.22
CA GLU A 158 2.36 -5.56 -16.98
C GLU A 158 2.46 -4.16 -17.60
N MET A 159 3.68 -3.70 -17.95
CA MET A 159 3.90 -2.40 -18.58
C MET A 159 3.81 -2.37 -20.09
N ARG A 160 3.99 -3.51 -20.76
CA ARG A 160 3.89 -3.63 -22.23
C ARG A 160 2.60 -3.06 -22.84
N PRO A 161 1.40 -3.20 -22.24
CA PRO A 161 0.18 -2.64 -22.82
C PRO A 161 0.12 -1.10 -22.80
N TYR A 162 0.88 -0.46 -21.91
CA TYR A 162 0.72 0.96 -21.58
C TYR A 162 1.90 1.83 -22.02
N ALA A 163 3.11 1.29 -22.02
CA ALA A 163 4.31 1.99 -22.46
C ALA A 163 4.78 1.48 -23.84
N GLN A 164 5.18 2.40 -24.73
CA GLN A 164 5.96 1.99 -25.91
C GLN A 164 7.26 1.34 -25.43
N GLU A 165 7.64 0.18 -25.98
CA GLU A 165 8.79 -0.63 -25.53
C GLU A 165 10.07 0.20 -25.33
N ALA A 166 10.40 1.07 -26.28
CA ALA A 166 11.60 1.93 -26.21
C ALA A 166 11.61 2.92 -25.04
N GLN A 167 10.44 3.32 -24.53
CA GLN A 167 10.31 4.25 -23.40
C GLN A 167 10.40 3.51 -22.07
N TRP A 168 9.82 2.31 -21.97
CA TRP A 168 9.89 1.49 -20.76
C TRP A 168 11.32 1.07 -20.42
N GLU A 169 12.11 0.70 -21.43
CA GLU A 169 13.53 0.34 -21.25
C GLU A 169 14.36 1.45 -20.60
N ARG A 170 14.01 2.72 -20.84
CA ARG A 170 14.67 3.87 -20.18
C ARG A 170 14.15 4.07 -18.76
N LEU A 171 12.86 3.83 -18.54
CA LEU A 171 12.19 4.05 -17.25
C LEU A 171 12.59 3.02 -16.20
N LYS A 172 12.73 1.75 -16.57
CA LYS A 172 13.02 0.66 -15.62
C LYS A 172 14.39 0.77 -14.93
N VAL A 173 15.34 1.48 -15.56
CA VAL A 173 16.68 1.72 -14.98
C VAL A 173 16.62 2.77 -13.86
N THR A 174 15.53 3.53 -13.77
CA THR A 174 15.40 4.63 -12.81
C THR A 174 15.04 4.11 -11.42
N ARG A 175 15.57 4.74 -10.38
CA ARG A 175 15.30 4.37 -8.97
C ARG A 175 13.81 4.51 -8.59
N ASN A 176 13.09 5.45 -9.21
CA ASN A 176 11.66 5.68 -9.00
C ASN A 176 10.93 5.80 -10.35
N PRO A 177 10.47 4.67 -10.91
CA PRO A 177 9.76 4.66 -12.19
C PRO A 177 8.47 5.49 -12.17
N ALA A 178 7.72 5.50 -11.06
CA ALA A 178 6.45 6.22 -10.98
C ALA A 178 6.66 7.74 -11.06
N ALA A 179 7.64 8.29 -10.34
CA ALA A 179 7.98 9.72 -10.44
C ALA A 179 8.42 10.10 -11.86
N GLN A 180 9.23 9.24 -12.50
CA GLN A 180 9.70 9.48 -13.86
C GLN A 180 8.56 9.47 -14.89
N ILE A 181 7.55 8.60 -14.73
CA ILE A 181 6.37 8.60 -15.60
C ILE A 181 5.55 9.89 -15.44
N ILE A 182 5.46 10.47 -14.24
CA ILE A 182 4.83 11.80 -14.06
C ILE A 182 5.63 12.88 -14.81
N SER A 183 6.96 12.88 -14.69
CA SER A 183 7.82 13.83 -15.41
C SER A 183 7.58 13.75 -16.92
N LEU A 184 7.53 12.53 -17.45
CA LEU A 184 7.23 12.27 -18.86
C LEU A 184 5.84 12.77 -19.28
N GLN A 185 4.81 12.63 -18.44
CA GLN A 185 3.49 13.22 -18.71
C GLN A 185 3.55 14.75 -18.73
N SER A 186 4.37 15.38 -17.88
CA SER A 186 4.56 16.83 -17.91
C SER A 186 5.29 17.29 -19.18
N GLU A 187 6.26 16.52 -19.67
CA GLU A 187 6.94 16.79 -20.95
C GLU A 187 5.97 16.68 -22.13
N ASP A 188 5.09 15.69 -22.12
CA ASP A 188 4.02 15.54 -23.11
C ASP A 188 3.09 16.76 -23.12
N LEU A 189 2.65 17.23 -21.94
CA LEU A 189 1.82 18.43 -21.87
C LEU A 189 2.52 19.66 -22.45
N LYS A 190 3.83 19.81 -22.20
CA LYS A 190 4.63 20.88 -22.80
C LYS A 190 4.66 20.74 -24.33
N ALA A 191 4.88 19.54 -24.85
CA ALA A 191 4.87 19.30 -26.30
C ALA A 191 3.50 19.62 -26.94
N ALA A 192 2.39 19.37 -26.23
CA ALA A 192 1.06 19.76 -26.69
C ALA A 192 0.86 21.29 -26.69
N PHE A 193 1.42 22.00 -25.71
CA PHE A 193 1.44 23.46 -25.70
C PHE A 193 2.27 24.04 -26.85
N ASP A 194 3.47 23.51 -27.07
CA ASP A 194 4.37 23.94 -28.15
C ASP A 194 3.74 23.72 -29.55
N ARG A 195 2.85 22.73 -29.69
CA ARG A 195 2.06 22.46 -30.91
C ARG A 195 0.79 23.31 -31.04
N GLY A 196 0.50 24.16 -30.06
CA GLY A 196 -0.71 24.99 -30.03
C GLY A 196 -2.00 24.21 -29.72
N TRP A 197 -1.90 22.98 -29.21
CA TRP A 197 -3.07 22.18 -28.82
C TRP A 197 -3.62 22.57 -27.44
N LEU A 198 -2.81 23.25 -26.63
CA LEU A 198 -3.16 23.75 -25.31
C LEU A 198 -2.82 25.24 -25.19
N ASP A 199 -3.66 25.98 -24.48
CA ASP A 199 -3.34 27.33 -24.01
C ASP A 199 -2.64 27.27 -22.64
N SER A 200 -2.11 28.41 -22.17
CA SER A 200 -1.38 28.48 -20.91
C SER A 200 -2.24 28.14 -19.68
N ILE A 201 -3.54 28.46 -19.74
CA ILE A 201 -4.48 28.22 -18.63
C ILE A 201 -4.76 26.73 -18.49
N ARG A 202 -5.10 26.04 -19.59
CA ARG A 202 -5.35 24.59 -19.62
C ARG A 202 -4.10 23.82 -19.27
N LEU A 203 -2.93 24.24 -19.77
CA LEU A 203 -1.65 23.67 -19.39
C LEU A 203 -1.44 23.76 -17.87
N SER A 204 -1.63 24.94 -17.29
CA SER A 204 -1.48 25.14 -15.85
C SER A 204 -2.45 24.28 -15.03
N GLN A 205 -3.70 24.10 -15.50
CA GLN A 205 -4.68 23.24 -14.82
C GLN A 205 -4.26 21.77 -14.84
N LEU A 206 -3.80 21.27 -16.00
CA LEU A 206 -3.35 19.89 -16.16
C LEU A 206 -2.08 19.61 -15.34
N VAL A 207 -1.08 20.50 -15.42
CA VAL A 207 0.16 20.39 -14.63
C VAL A 207 -0.16 20.45 -13.12
N GLY A 208 -1.10 21.30 -12.70
CA GLY A 208 -1.54 21.35 -11.30
C GLY A 208 -2.22 20.06 -10.81
N THR A 209 -2.96 19.37 -11.69
CA THR A 209 -3.52 18.04 -11.36
C THR A 209 -2.42 16.98 -11.26
N LEU A 210 -1.44 16.96 -12.18
CA LEU A 210 -0.27 16.07 -12.09
C LEU A 210 0.56 16.31 -10.83
N GLY A 211 0.79 17.57 -10.46
CA GLY A 211 1.52 17.93 -9.24
C GLY A 211 0.85 17.37 -7.98
N ARG A 212 -0.49 17.46 -7.89
CA ARG A 212 -1.25 16.87 -6.78
C ARG A 212 -1.16 15.35 -6.75
N LEU A 213 -1.19 14.68 -7.91
CA LEU A 213 -1.00 13.23 -8.01
C LEU A 213 0.40 12.80 -7.54
N HIS A 214 1.43 13.57 -7.92
CA HIS A 214 2.80 13.34 -7.48
C HIS A 214 2.94 13.47 -5.96
N GLU A 215 2.43 14.54 -5.37
CA GLU A 215 2.48 14.79 -3.93
C GLU A 215 1.80 13.66 -3.12
N LEU A 216 0.66 13.18 -3.61
CA LEU A 216 -0.04 12.05 -2.99
C LEU A 216 0.76 10.75 -3.08
N ALA A 217 1.40 10.47 -4.21
CA ALA A 217 2.26 9.30 -4.38
C ALA A 217 3.48 9.33 -3.44
N GLU A 218 4.18 10.46 -3.36
CA GLU A 218 5.31 10.64 -2.44
C GLU A 218 4.88 10.55 -0.97
N THR A 219 3.70 11.07 -0.64
CA THR A 219 3.14 10.96 0.71
C THR A 219 2.79 9.51 1.04
N GLY A 220 2.27 8.75 0.08
CA GLY A 220 2.08 7.31 0.20
C GLY A 220 3.39 6.58 0.45
N GLU A 221 4.41 6.84 -0.37
CA GLU A 221 5.73 6.22 -0.24
C GLU A 221 6.41 6.50 1.10
N ARG A 222 6.46 7.77 1.52
CA ARG A 222 7.05 8.16 2.81
C ARG A 222 6.39 7.43 3.98
N ARG A 223 5.07 7.24 3.94
CA ARG A 223 4.32 6.51 4.97
C ARG A 223 4.67 5.03 4.95
N CYS A 224 4.76 4.41 3.76
CA CYS A 224 5.27 3.05 3.58
C CYS A 224 6.76 2.90 3.92
N GLY A 225 7.54 3.98 4.08
CA GLY A 225 8.93 3.92 4.53
C GLY A 225 9.10 3.97 6.06
N SER A 226 8.12 4.54 6.77
CA SER A 226 8.26 4.89 8.19
C SER A 226 7.92 3.74 9.15
N ARG A 227 8.90 3.31 9.96
CA ARG A 227 8.68 2.35 11.07
C ARG A 227 7.79 2.99 12.16
N PHE A 228 7.03 2.17 12.90
CA PHE A 228 6.45 2.61 14.19
C PHE A 228 7.60 2.97 15.13
N GLN A 229 7.70 4.24 15.51
CA GLN A 229 8.45 4.69 16.69
C GLN A 229 7.52 4.63 17.90
#